data_AF-A0A6C1PE36-F1
#
_entry.id   AF-A0A6C1PE36-F1
#
_cell.length_a   1.000
_cell.length_b   1.000
_cell.length_c   1.000
_cell.angle_alpha   90.00
_cell.angle_beta   90.00
_cell.angle_gamma   90.00
#
_symmetry.space_group_name_H-M   'P 1'
#
loop_
_entity.id
_entity.type
_entity.pdbx_description
1 polymer ?
#
loop_
_entity_poly.entity_id
_entity_poly.type
_entity_poly.pdbx_seq_one_letter_code
_entity_poly.pdbx_strand_id
1 'polypeptide(L)' 'MILPLNLLEQYQDNVYELTVAAVRRAYQITMTGDEELDENDGKVVSTAIKQILTKKVQYRIEE' A
#
# COMPACT_ATOMS: atom_id res chain seq x y z
N MET A 1 12.30 -7.00 1.34
CA MET A 1 12.27 -5.55 1.64
C MET A 1 10.82 -5.11 1.55
N ILE A 2 10.27 -4.60 2.64
CA ILE A 2 8.81 -4.40 2.76
C ILE A 2 8.37 -3.16 1.96
N LEU A 3 9.11 -2.05 2.05
CA LEU A 3 8.81 -0.84 1.31
C LEU A 3 9.68 -0.76 0.04
N PRO A 4 9.11 -0.78 -1.18
CA PRO A 4 9.88 -0.72 -2.41
C PRO A 4 10.31 0.73 -2.70
N LEU A 5 11.43 1.15 -2.11
CA LEU A 5 11.93 2.53 -2.21
C LEU A 5 12.18 3.00 -3.65
N ASN A 6 12.61 2.09 -4.52
CA ASN A 6 12.81 2.37 -5.95
C ASN A 6 11.50 2.72 -6.67
N LEU A 7 10.39 2.05 -6.32
CA LEU A 7 9.08 2.35 -6.90
C LEU A 7 8.49 3.61 -6.28
N LEU A 8 8.78 3.87 -5.00
CA LEU A 8 8.35 5.08 -4.32
C LEU A 8 9.06 6.33 -4.88
N GLU A 9 10.37 6.24 -5.15
CA GLU A 9 11.15 7.31 -5.78
C GLU A 9 10.64 7.61 -7.21
N GLN A 10 10.27 6.56 -7.95
CA GLN A 10 9.77 6.70 -9.32
C GLN A 10 8.29 7.10 -9.39
N TYR A 11 7.59 7.23 -8.26
CA TYR A 11 6.18 7.56 -8.22
C TYR A 11 5.96 9.04 -8.61
N GLN A 12 5.38 9.26 -9.80
CA GLN A 12 5.14 10.61 -10.35
C GLN A 12 3.70 11.12 -10.12
N ASP A 13 2.80 10.26 -9.64
CA ASP A 13 1.42 10.63 -9.36
C ASP A 13 1.30 11.35 -8.00
N ASN A 14 0.07 11.72 -7.63
CA ASN A 14 -0.18 12.48 -6.41
C ASN A 14 0.16 11.67 -5.15
N VAL A 15 1.19 12.11 -4.41
CA VAL A 15 1.65 11.47 -3.16
C VAL A 15 0.58 11.53 -2.06
N TYR A 16 -0.25 12.57 -2.04
CA TYR A 16 -1.37 12.65 -1.10
C TYR A 16 -2.37 11.53 -1.36
N GLU A 17 -2.71 11.29 -2.63
CA GLU A 17 -3.64 10.22 -3.01
C GLU A 17 -3.07 8.84 -2.69
N LEU A 18 -1.78 8.62 -2.96
CA LEU A 18 -1.07 7.41 -2.56
C LEU A 18 -1.19 7.18 -1.05
N THR A 19 -1.02 8.25 -0.26
CA THR A 19 -1.10 8.18 1.21
C THR A 19 -2.51 7.81 1.67
N VAL A 20 -3.54 8.47 1.12
CA VAL A 20 -4.96 8.17 1.43
C VAL A 20 -5.31 6.74 1.03
N ALA A 21 -4.88 6.31 -0.16
CA ALA A 21 -5.08 4.94 -0.65
C ALA A 21 -4.38 3.91 0.25
N ALA A 22 -3.14 4.18 0.67
CA ALA A 22 -2.40 3.31 1.57
C ALA A 22 -3.05 3.19 2.94
N VAL A 23 -3.58 4.28 3.51
CA VAL A 23 -4.33 4.25 4.78
C VAL A 23 -5.61 3.40 4.64
N ARG A 24 -6.38 3.62 3.57
CA ARG A 24 -7.59 2.81 3.30
C ARG A 24 -7.25 1.33 3.11
N ARG A 25 -6.16 1.03 2.39
CA ARG A 25 -5.72 -0.35 2.17
C ARG A 25 -5.21 -1.00 3.46
N ALA A 26 -4.45 -0.28 4.29
CA ALA A 26 -4.00 -0.77 5.58
C ALA A 26 -5.19 -1.12 6.50
N TYR A 27 -6.25 -0.31 6.48
CA TYR A 27 -7.49 -0.62 7.20
C TYR A 27 -8.12 -1.93 6.70
N GLN A 28 -8.23 -2.12 5.37
CA GLN A 28 -8.75 -3.37 4.79
C GLN A 28 -7.93 -4.59 5.24
N ILE A 29 -6.60 -4.53 5.09
CA ILE A 29 -5.68 -5.59 5.52
C ILE A 29 -5.88 -5.93 7.01
N THR A 30 -6.03 -4.91 7.86
CA THR A 30 -6.22 -5.10 9.30
C THR A 30 -7.54 -5.79 9.62
N MET A 31 -8.61 -5.52 8.86
CA MET A 31 -9.94 -6.09 9.10
C MET A 31 -10.11 -7.50 8.52
N THR A 32 -9.48 -7.79 7.38
CA THR A 32 -9.67 -9.06 6.66
C THR A 32 -8.53 -10.05 6.85
N GLY A 33 -7.37 -9.60 7.34
CA GLY A 33 -6.12 -10.33 7.24
C GLY A 33 -5.53 -10.28 5.82
N ASP A 34 -4.23 -10.56 5.71
CA ASP A 34 -3.49 -10.68 4.45
C ASP A 34 -2.24 -11.53 4.69
N GLU A 35 -2.01 -12.59 3.90
CA GLU A 35 -0.82 -13.45 4.05
C GLU A 35 0.49 -12.64 3.88
N GLU A 36 0.47 -11.61 3.03
CA GLU A 36 1.62 -10.74 2.82
C GLU A 36 1.90 -9.84 4.03
N LEU A 37 0.94 -9.66 4.93
CA LEU A 37 1.17 -8.95 6.19
C LEU A 37 2.08 -9.75 7.13
N ASP A 38 1.84 -11.05 7.23
CA ASP A 38 2.62 -11.96 8.07
C ASP A 38 4.05 -12.08 7.55
N GLU A 39 4.23 -12.16 6.22
CA GLU A 39 5.55 -12.13 5.57
C GLU A 39 6.33 -10.82 5.81
N ASN A 40 5.63 -9.73 6.13
CA ASN A 40 6.19 -8.40 6.34
C ASN A 40 6.20 -8.00 7.83
N ASP A 41 6.29 -8.96 8.75
CA ASP A 41 6.39 -8.75 10.20
C ASP A 41 5.26 -7.86 10.77
N GLY A 42 4.04 -7.97 10.24
CA GLY A 42 2.91 -7.19 10.73
C GLY A 42 2.95 -5.69 10.38
N LYS A 43 3.87 -5.24 9.50
CA LYS A 43 4.01 -3.82 9.14
C LYS A 43 2.96 -3.37 8.12
N VAL A 44 1.71 -3.27 8.58
CA VAL A 44 0.51 -3.05 7.75
C VAL A 44 0.60 -1.87 6.78
N VAL A 45 1.13 -0.73 7.20
CA VAL A 45 1.26 0.47 6.34
C VAL A 45 2.25 0.23 5.21
N SER A 46 3.40 -0.38 5.53
CA SER A 46 4.43 -0.68 4.53
C SER A 46 3.96 -1.76 3.56
N THR A 47 3.23 -2.77 4.03
CA THR A 47 2.55 -3.77 3.19
C THR A 47 1.54 -3.11 2.26
N ALA A 48 0.69 -2.21 2.76
CA ALA A 48 -0.28 -1.50 1.94
C ALA A 48 0.39 -0.67 0.82
N ILE A 49 1.45 0.07 1.13
CA ILE A 49 2.20 0.86 0.14
C ILE A 49 2.84 -0.07 -0.90
N LYS A 50 3.43 -1.20 -0.48
CA LYS A 50 3.99 -2.21 -1.39
C LYS A 50 2.94 -2.72 -2.37
N GLN A 51 1.75 -3.08 -1.88
CA GLN A 51 0.67 -3.60 -2.73
C GLN A 51 0.17 -2.58 -3.77
N ILE A 52 0.15 -1.29 -3.42
CA ILE A 52 -0.22 -0.22 -4.35
C ILE A 52 0.88 0.01 -5.39
N LEU A 53 2.13 0.18 -4.95
CA LEU A 53 3.26 0.45 -5.86
C LEU A 53 3.55 -0.71 -6.81
N THR A 54 3.32 -1.95 -6.38
CA THR A 54 3.44 -3.15 -7.23
C THR A 54 2.19 -3.45 -8.06
N LYS A 55 1.15 -2.59 -7.98
CA LYS A 55 -0.13 -2.73 -8.68
C LYS A 55 -0.90 -4.01 -8.36
N LYS A 56 -0.58 -4.71 -7.25
CA LYS A 56 -1.42 -5.79 -6.69
C LYS A 56 -2.79 -5.25 -6.27
N VAL A 57 -2.82 -3.99 -5.82
CA VAL A 57 -4.04 -3.23 -5.53
C VAL A 57 -3.98 -1.91 -6.26
N GLN A 58 -5.09 -1.51 -6.86
CA GLN A 58 -5.24 -0.21 -7.50
C GLN A 58 -6.30 0.61 -6.75
N TYR A 59 -6.16 1.92 -6.77
CA TYR A 59 -7.13 2.83 -6.20
C TYR A 59 -7.64 3.81 -7.27
N ARG A 60 -8.82 4.35 -7.04
CA ARG A 60 -9.42 5.44 -7.80
C ARG A 60 -10.17 6.33 -6.81
N ILE A 61 -10.16 7.64 -7.05
CA ILE A 61 -11.03 8.57 -6.33
C ILE A 61 -12.42 8.47 -6.95
N GLU A 62 -13.43 8.25 -6.11
CA GLU A 62 -14.83 8.25 -6.53
C GLU A 62 -15.27 9.68 -6.90
N GLU A 63 -15.99 9.82 -8.01
CA GLU A 63 -16.64 11.08 -8.46
C GLU A 63 -18.02 11.26 -7.82
#